data_AF-A0A920IMM1-F1
#
_entry.id   AF-A0A920IMM1-F1
#
_cell.length_a   1.000
_cell.length_b   1.000
_cell.length_c   1.000
_cell.angle_alpha   90.00
_cell.angle_beta   90.00
_cell.angle_gamma   90.00
#
_symmetry.space_group_name_H-M   'P 1'
#
loop_
_entity.id
_entity.type
_entity.pdbx_description
1 polymer ?
#
loop_
_entity_poly.entity_id
_entity_poly.type
_entity_poly.pdbx_seq_one_letter_code
_entity_poly.pdbx_strand_id
1 'polypeptide(L)'
;MWILLTVIISSSNTEANAPVYLKPILHDTIEKCEFNLDQIHSDLIKLTYNYPVEVKVEYDKDNKKYIKYSYKTDYTKPQETKYYHCKKI
;
A
#
# COMPACT_ATOMS: atom_id res chain seq x y z
N MET A 1 -17.66 -16.32 -6.51
CA MET A 1 -16.23 -16.41 -6.16
C MET A 1 -15.74 -14.98 -6.10
N TRP A 2 -15.49 -14.44 -4.90
CA TRP A 2 -15.30 -13.00 -4.67
C TRP A 2 -13.81 -12.70 -4.54
N ILE A 3 -13.32 -11.66 -5.21
CA ILE A 3 -11.89 -11.40 -5.43
C ILE A 3 -11.51 -10.19 -4.57
N LEU A 4 -10.66 -10.38 -3.56
CA LEU A 4 -10.14 -9.26 -2.77
C LEU A 4 -8.83 -8.74 -3.38
N LEU A 5 -8.76 -7.45 -3.73
CA LEU A 5 -7.56 -6.83 -4.31
C LEU A 5 -6.75 -6.14 -3.21
N THR A 6 -5.46 -6.46 -3.11
CA THR A 6 -4.46 -5.47 -2.68
C THR A 6 -4.09 -4.64 -3.90
N VAL A 7 -4.69 -3.48 -4.05
CA VAL A 7 -4.16 -2.52 -5.02
C VAL A 7 -2.86 -1.98 -4.44
N ILE A 8 -1.88 -1.71 -5.30
CA ILE A 8 -0.71 -0.91 -4.93
C ILE A 8 -0.69 0.24 -5.93
N ILE A 9 -1.12 1.42 -5.52
CA ILE A 9 -1.06 2.63 -6.36
C ILE A 9 0.31 3.26 -6.15
N SER A 10 1.20 3.30 -7.15
CA SER A 10 2.43 4.13 -7.09
C SER A 10 2.19 5.50 -7.74
N SER A 11 2.32 6.61 -7.01
CA SER A 11 2.40 7.96 -7.63
C SER A 11 3.79 8.56 -7.47
N SER A 12 4.40 8.98 -8.57
CA SER A 12 5.61 9.81 -8.59
C SER A 12 5.19 11.29 -8.63
N ASN A 13 5.92 12.19 -7.95
CA ASN A 13 5.70 13.65 -7.95
C ASN A 13 5.73 14.34 -9.34
N THR A 14 5.93 13.59 -10.43
CA THR A 14 5.70 14.04 -11.79
C THR A 14 4.22 13.82 -12.13
N GLU A 15 3.50 14.91 -12.39
CA GLU A 15 2.04 15.04 -12.60
C GLU A 15 1.40 14.17 -13.72
N ALA A 16 2.03 13.06 -14.14
CA ALA A 16 1.70 12.38 -15.40
C ALA A 16 1.57 10.86 -15.33
N ASN A 17 1.64 10.22 -14.16
CA ASN A 17 1.51 8.76 -14.09
C ASN A 17 0.22 8.36 -13.39
N ALA A 18 -0.73 7.84 -14.18
CA ALA A 18 -1.93 7.18 -13.66
C ALA A 18 -1.51 6.09 -12.66
N PRO A 19 -2.29 5.89 -11.58
CA PRO A 19 -1.96 4.88 -10.56
C PRO A 19 -1.84 3.50 -11.22
N VAL A 20 -0.61 2.97 -11.30
CA VAL A 20 -0.37 1.63 -11.84
C VAL A 20 -0.78 0.63 -10.78
N TYR A 21 -1.86 -0.11 -11.04
CA TYR A 21 -2.26 -1.24 -10.20
C TYR A 21 -1.16 -2.31 -10.29
N LEU A 22 -0.29 -2.41 -9.28
CA LEU A 22 0.57 -3.59 -9.18
C LEU A 22 -0.30 -4.80 -8.83
N LYS A 23 0.12 -5.97 -9.34
CA LYS A 23 -0.59 -7.24 -9.30
C LYS A 23 -1.33 -7.46 -7.97
N PRO A 24 -2.66 -7.71 -7.99
CA PRO A 24 -3.40 -7.91 -6.76
C PRO A 24 -3.01 -9.22 -6.08
N ILE A 25 -2.93 -9.19 -4.75
CA ILE A 25 -2.87 -10.40 -3.93
C ILE A 25 -4.30 -10.81 -3.60
N LEU A 26 -4.67 -12.03 -4.01
CA LEU A 26 -6.01 -12.57 -3.79
C LEU A 26 -6.11 -13.21 -2.41
N HIS A 27 -7.20 -12.91 -1.70
CA HIS A 27 -7.50 -13.49 -0.40
C HIS A 27 -8.90 -14.14 -0.41
N ASP A 28 -9.02 -15.29 0.24
CA ASP A 28 -10.27 -16.07 0.32
C ASP A 28 -11.32 -15.41 1.24
N THR A 29 -10.86 -14.68 2.27
CA THR A 29 -11.72 -14.00 3.24
C THR A 29 -11.21 -12.59 3.56
N ILE A 30 -12.08 -11.76 4.12
CA ILE A 30 -11.73 -10.39 4.54
C ILE A 30 -10.73 -10.43 5.69
N GLU A 31 -10.89 -11.34 6.64
CA GLU A 31 -10.00 -11.50 7.80
C GLU A 31 -8.58 -11.87 7.35
N LYS A 32 -8.47 -12.73 6.33
CA LYS A 32 -7.17 -13.11 5.75
C LYS A 32 -6.52 -11.94 5.02
N CYS A 33 -7.32 -11.07 4.39
CA CYS A 33 -6.82 -9.85 3.78
C CYS A 33 -6.33 -8.84 4.84
N GLU A 34 -7.10 -8.63 5.90
CA GLU A 34 -6.74 -7.72 6.99
C GLU A 34 -5.50 -8.19 7.76
N PHE A 35 -5.40 -9.51 8.01
CA PHE A 35 -4.20 -10.11 8.60
C PHE A 35 -2.97 -9.89 7.72
N ASN A 36 -3.10 -10.05 6.40
CA ASN A 36 -1.99 -9.80 5.48
C ASN A 36 -1.62 -8.30 5.42
N LEU A 37 -2.59 -7.39 5.52
CA LEU A 37 -2.29 -5.96 5.68
C LEU A 37 -1.44 -5.72 6.94
N ASP A 38 -1.77 -6.32 8.07
CA ASP A 38 -0.99 -6.16 9.30
C ASP A 38 0.43 -6.73 9.17
N GLN A 39 0.60 -7.83 8.45
CA GLN A 39 1.93 -8.37 8.12
C GLN A 39 2.72 -7.40 7.22
N ILE A 40 2.10 -6.89 6.15
CA ILE A 40 2.71 -5.91 5.25
C ILE A 40 3.15 -4.66 6.03
N HIS A 41 2.31 -4.15 6.93
CA HIS A 41 2.66 -3.02 7.79
C HIS A 41 3.88 -3.33 8.66
N SER A 42 3.88 -4.49 9.33
CA SER A 42 4.98 -4.93 10.19
C SER A 42 6.31 -5.06 9.43
N ASP A 43 6.27 -5.48 8.17
CA ASP A 43 7.47 -5.60 7.36
C ASP A 43 7.94 -4.25 6.80
N LEU A 44 7.01 -3.41 6.35
CA LEU A 44 7.36 -2.08 5.83
C LEU A 44 7.87 -1.15 6.93
N ILE A 45 7.34 -1.22 8.16
CA ILE A 45 7.80 -0.33 9.24
C ILE A 45 9.25 -0.61 9.62
N LYS A 46 9.74 -1.85 9.44
CA LYS A 46 11.16 -2.19 9.63
C LYS A 46 12.07 -1.46 8.63
N LEU A 47 11.57 -1.06 7.48
CA LEU A 47 12.35 -0.29 6.49
C LEU A 47 12.59 1.15 6.95
N THR A 48 11.72 1.71 7.80
CA THR A 48 11.84 3.10 8.29
C THR A 48 13.10 3.34 9.13
N TYR A 49 13.68 2.28 9.71
CA TYR A 49 14.93 2.37 10.47
C TYR A 49 16.15 2.69 9.62
N ASN A 50 16.18 2.24 8.35
CA ASN A 50 17.39 2.27 7.52
C ASN A 50 17.20 3.02 6.19
N TYR A 51 15.96 3.29 5.79
CA TYR A 51 15.65 3.88 4.49
C TYR A 51 14.76 5.12 4.65
N PRO A 52 14.83 6.09 3.71
CA PRO A 52 13.98 7.28 3.70
C PRO A 52 12.56 6.90 3.24
N VAL A 53 11.85 6.18 4.11
CA VAL A 53 10.51 5.68 3.88
C VAL A 53 9.58 6.08 5.01
N GLU A 54 8.32 6.25 4.69
CA GLU A 54 7.26 6.63 5.60
C GLU A 54 6.12 5.62 5.46
N VAL A 55 5.70 5.03 6.58
CA VAL A 55 4.62 4.05 6.62
C VAL A 55 3.54 4.60 7.55
N LYS A 56 2.32 4.74 7.03
CA LYS A 56 1.16 5.23 7.79
C LYS A 56 -0.03 4.30 7.62
N VAL A 57 -0.74 4.04 8.72
CA VAL A 57 -2.05 3.40 8.70
C VAL A 57 -3.09 4.50 8.69
N GLU A 58 -3.97 4.48 7.69
CA GLU A 58 -5.04 5.45 7.52
C GLU A 58 -6.37 4.73 7.27
N TYR A 59 -7.48 5.47 7.37
CA TYR A 59 -8.84 4.96 7.18
C TYR A 59 -9.53 5.73 6.07
N ASP A 60 -10.22 5.02 5.18
CA ASP A 60 -10.98 5.66 4.10
C ASP A 60 -12.33 6.22 4.58
N LYS A 61 -13.12 6.77 3.66
CA LYS A 61 -14.46 7.33 3.96
C LYS A 61 -15.45 6.30 4.49
N ASP A 62 -15.23 5.01 4.20
CA ASP A 62 -16.04 3.89 4.69
C ASP A 62 -15.47 3.29 5.99
N ASN A 63 -14.50 3.97 6.63
CA ASN A 63 -13.76 3.51 7.81
C ASN A 63 -12.97 2.20 7.58
N LYS A 64 -12.55 1.93 6.33
CA LYS A 64 -11.72 0.78 6.00
C LYS A 64 -10.25 1.13 6.14
N LYS A 65 -9.52 0.25 6.83
CA LYS A 65 -8.07 0.35 7.06
C LYS A 65 -7.31 0.22 5.73
N TYR A 66 -6.36 1.12 5.51
CA TYR A 66 -5.38 1.01 4.44
C TYR A 66 -4.00 1.50 4.90
N ILE A 67 -2.96 1.04 4.21
CA ILE A 67 -1.57 1.42 4.49
C ILE A 67 -1.09 2.32 3.38
N LYS A 68 -0.57 3.49 3.76
CA LYS A 68 0.13 4.41 2.88
C LYS A 68 1.63 4.27 3.12
N TYR A 69 2.34 3.84 2.09
CA TYR A 69 3.79 3.62 2.08
C TYR A 69 4.45 4.58 1.12
N SER A 70 5.09 5.62 1.64
CA SER A 70 5.88 6.56 0.84
C SER A 70 7.36 6.17 0.89
N TYR A 71 8.06 6.16 -0.24
CA TYR A 71 9.49 5.88 -0.28
C TYR A 71 10.18 6.71 -1.36
N LYS A 72 11.49 6.89 -1.20
CA LYS A 72 12.37 7.38 -2.26
C LYS A 72 13.33 6.26 -2.64
N THR A 73 13.36 5.93 -3.93
CA THR A 73 14.28 4.91 -4.46
C THR A 73 15.75 5.34 -4.29
N ASP A 74 16.02 6.64 -4.40
CA ASP A 74 17.27 7.27 -3.97
C ASP A 74 17.00 8.74 -3.57
N TYR A 75 17.96 9.43 -2.96
CA TYR A 75 17.79 10.82 -2.49
C TYR A 75 17.53 11.86 -3.59
N THR A 76 17.82 11.51 -4.85
CA THR A 76 17.66 12.36 -6.03
C THR A 76 16.35 12.11 -6.79
N LYS A 77 15.67 10.99 -6.54
CA LYS A 77 14.41 10.62 -7.20
C LYS A 77 13.19 11.24 -6.50
N PRO A 78 12.09 11.43 -7.25
CA PRO A 78 10.83 11.81 -6.66
C PRO A 78 10.37 10.76 -5.65
N GLN A 79 9.64 11.23 -4.63
CA GLN A 79 8.95 10.33 -3.70
C GLN A 79 7.86 9.57 -4.45
N GLU A 80 7.81 8.27 -4.20
CA GLU A 80 6.78 7.37 -4.66
C GLU A 80 5.88 6.99 -3.49
N THR A 81 4.56 7.00 -3.68
CA THR A 81 3.62 6.55 -2.64
C THR A 81 2.88 5.33 -3.12
N LYS A 82 2.86 4.25 -2.32
CA LYS A 82 2.13 2.99 -2.48
C LYS A 82 0.97 2.92 -1.49
N TYR A 83 -0.22 2.54 -1.94
CA TYR A 83 -1.39 2.35 -1.08
C TYR A 83 -1.78 0.88 -1.06
N TYR A 84 -1.87 0.25 0.10
CA TYR A 84 -2.34 -1.13 0.27
C TYR A 84 -3.70 -1.11 0.95
N HIS A 85 -4.73 -1.65 0.31
CA HIS A 85 -6.07 -1.72 0.88
C HIS A 85 -6.69 -3.08 0.62
N CYS A 86 -7.64 -3.48 1.48
CA CYS A 86 -8.50 -4.63 1.23
C CYS A 86 -9.78 -4.14 0.55
N LYS A 87 -10.06 -4.64 -0.66
CA LYS A 87 -11.33 -4.32 -1.34
C LYS A 87 -12.00 -5.59 -1.83
N LYS A 88 -13.23 -5.83 -1.37
CA LYS A 88 -14.11 -6.88 -1.86
C LYS A 88 -14.57 -6.50 -3.28
N ILE A 89 -14.20 -7.29 -4.30
CA ILE A 89 -14.83 -7.29 -5.62
C ILE A 89 -15.92 -8.35 -5.61
#